data_AF-A0A832HNS6-F1
#
_entry.id   AF-A0A832HNS6-F1
#
_cell.length_a   1.000
_cell.length_b   1.000
_cell.length_c   1.000
_cell.angle_alpha   90.00
_cell.angle_beta   90.00
_cell.angle_gamma   90.00
#
_symmetry.space_group_name_H-M   'P 1'
#
loop_
_entity.id
_entity.type
_entity.pdbx_description
1 polymer ?
#
loop_
_entity_poly.entity_id
_entity_poly.type
_entity_poly.pdbx_seq_one_letter_code
_entity_poly.pdbx_strand_id
1 'polypeptide(L)'
;MSVLTTVRRYGNVIRMDEILTIRVPKGMRRKLEAAARARHLTLSQYVREALATEQFLDAFEAARADLVPQARRLGIYDDEDVFRLIS
;
A
#
# COMPACT_ATOMS: atom_id res chain seq x y z
N MET A 1 -2.65 -2.76 -45.77
CA MET A 1 -3.84 -2.92 -44.92
C MET A 1 -3.43 -3.74 -43.70
N SER A 2 -2.85 -3.09 -42.69
CA SER A 2 -2.42 -3.75 -41.45
C SER A 2 -3.14 -3.08 -40.30
N VAL A 3 -4.06 -3.84 -39.74
CA VAL A 3 -5.05 -3.41 -38.76
C VAL A 3 -4.36 -3.12 -37.44
N LEU A 4 -4.79 -2.02 -36.85
CA LEU A 4 -4.52 -1.52 -35.51
C LEU A 4 -4.77 -2.59 -34.42
N THR A 5 -4.39 -2.20 -33.20
CA THR A 5 -4.83 -2.73 -31.88
C THR A 5 -3.86 -3.78 -31.34
N THR A 6 -3.15 -3.56 -30.23
CA THR A 6 -3.75 -3.69 -28.89
C THR A 6 -2.80 -3.18 -27.78
N VAL A 7 -3.31 -2.21 -27.02
CA VAL A 7 -3.03 -1.85 -25.60
C VAL A 7 -1.64 -1.31 -25.24
N ARG A 8 -1.51 0.02 -25.36
CA ARG A 8 -0.55 0.84 -24.59
C ARG A 8 -1.19 1.16 -23.23
N ARG A 9 -0.95 0.34 -22.20
CA ARG A 9 -1.38 0.65 -20.83
C ARG A 9 -0.41 1.68 -20.25
N TYR A 10 -0.86 2.93 -20.09
CA TYR A 10 -0.12 3.94 -19.33
C TYR A 10 -0.02 3.49 -17.87
N GLY A 11 1.15 3.00 -17.48
CA GLY A 11 1.55 2.88 -16.09
C GLY A 11 2.70 3.86 -15.86
N ASN A 12 2.56 4.71 -14.85
CA ASN A 12 3.60 5.61 -14.35
C ASN A 12 4.98 4.92 -14.44
N VAL A 13 5.90 5.44 -15.25
CA VAL A 13 7.23 4.83 -15.40
C VAL A 13 8.01 5.17 -14.15
N ILE A 14 7.76 4.42 -13.07
CA ILE A 14 8.54 4.52 -11.85
C ILE A 14 9.96 4.09 -12.23
N ARG A 15 10.89 5.06 -12.24
CA ARG A 15 12.30 4.76 -12.43
C ARG A 15 12.76 3.97 -11.21
N MET A 16 13.12 2.71 -11.43
CA MET A 16 13.58 1.81 -10.38
C MET A 16 15.11 1.90 -10.32
N ASP A 17 15.61 2.83 -9.52
CA ASP A 17 17.06 3.15 -9.49
C ASP A 17 17.86 2.22 -8.56
N GLU A 18 17.19 1.47 -7.67
CA GLU A 18 17.83 0.64 -6.65
C GLU A 18 17.31 -0.80 -6.62
N ILE A 19 18.20 -1.75 -6.31
CA ILE A 19 17.90 -3.18 -6.18
C ILE A 19 18.11 -3.62 -4.74
N LEU A 20 17.04 -4.13 -4.12
CA LEU A 20 17.09 -4.77 -2.80
C LEU A 20 17.10 -6.29 -2.95
N THR A 21 18.17 -6.94 -2.48
CA THR A 21 18.25 -8.41 -2.40
C THR A 21 18.07 -8.85 -0.95
N ILE A 22 17.08 -9.71 -0.70
CA ILE A 22 16.78 -10.23 0.64
C ILE A 22 16.88 -11.74 0.69
N ARG A 23 17.30 -12.26 1.85
CA ARG A 23 17.15 -13.69 2.17
C ARG A 23 15.76 -13.90 2.76
N VAL A 24 15.10 -14.98 2.34
CA VAL A 24 13.77 -15.35 2.80
C VAL A 24 13.75 -16.83 3.21
N PRO A 25 12.90 -17.26 4.15
CA PRO A 25 12.74 -18.66 4.51
C PRO A 25 12.43 -19.53 3.30
N LYS A 26 12.83 -20.81 3.38
CA LYS A 26 12.58 -21.79 2.32
C LYS A 26 11.09 -21.84 1.96
N GLY A 27 10.78 -21.75 0.66
CA GLY A 27 9.41 -21.78 0.15
C GLY A 27 8.65 -20.45 0.21
N MET A 28 9.16 -19.42 0.91
CA MET A 28 8.52 -18.11 0.99
C MET A 28 8.38 -17.45 -0.38
N ARG A 29 9.43 -17.52 -1.22
CA ARG A 29 9.39 -17.00 -2.59
C ARG A 29 8.21 -17.56 -3.39
N ARG A 30 7.97 -18.86 -3.32
CA ARG A 30 6.87 -19.52 -4.05
C ARG A 30 5.50 -19.05 -3.55
N LYS A 31 5.36 -18.81 -2.25
CA LYS A 31 4.13 -18.24 -1.66
C LYS A 31 3.89 -16.81 -2.18
N LEU A 32 4.93 -15.97 -2.19
CA LEU A 32 4.85 -14.60 -2.71
C LEU A 32 4.52 -14.58 -4.21
N GLU A 33 5.12 -15.47 -5.01
CA GLU A 33 4.80 -15.60 -6.44
C GLU A 33 3.35 -16.02 -6.67
N ALA A 34 2.81 -16.93 -5.84
CA ALA A 34 1.40 -17.33 -5.92
C ALA A 34 0.47 -16.16 -5.59
N ALA A 35 0.78 -15.38 -4.54
CA ALA A 35 0.01 -14.21 -4.15
C ALA A 35 0.07 -13.09 -5.20
N ALA A 36 1.25 -12.85 -5.80
CA ALA A 36 1.42 -11.89 -6.88
C ALA A 36 0.58 -12.26 -8.12
N ARG A 37 0.59 -13.54 -8.51
CA ARG A 37 -0.25 -14.04 -9.62
C ARG A 37 -1.74 -13.86 -9.36
N ALA A 38 -2.20 -14.14 -8.14
CA ALA A 38 -3.61 -13.95 -7.75
C ALA A 38 -4.08 -12.49 -7.87
N ARG A 39 -3.13 -11.53 -7.88
CA ARG A 39 -3.41 -10.09 -8.03
C ARG A 39 -3.02 -9.54 -9.41
N HIS A 40 -2.61 -10.39 -10.35
CA HIS A 40 -2.11 -9.99 -11.67
C HIS A 40 -0.90 -9.04 -11.62
N LEU A 41 -0.02 -9.24 -10.63
CA LEU A 41 1.21 -8.46 -10.43
C LEU A 41 2.44 -9.33 -10.69
N THR A 42 3.54 -8.69 -11.08
CA THR A 42 4.86 -9.32 -11.00
C THR A 42 5.26 -9.47 -9.52
N LEU A 43 6.18 -10.41 -9.23
CA LEU A 43 6.67 -10.60 -7.85
C LEU A 43 7.23 -9.30 -7.26
N SER A 44 7.97 -8.51 -8.06
CA SER A 44 8.58 -7.27 -7.57
C SER A 44 7.54 -6.17 -7.31
N GLN A 45 6.51 -6.04 -8.15
CA GLN A 45 5.38 -5.14 -7.90
C GLN A 45 4.66 -5.52 -6.60
N TYR A 46 4.31 -6.79 -6.47
CA TYR A 46 3.63 -7.30 -5.27
C TYR A 46 4.42 -7.05 -3.99
N VAL A 47 5.73 -7.34 -4.00
CA VAL A 47 6.58 -7.12 -2.82
C VAL A 47 6.70 -5.64 -2.48
N ARG A 48 6.83 -4.76 -3.48
CA ARG A 48 6.86 -3.31 -3.25
C ARG A 48 5.55 -2.78 -2.66
N GLU A 49 4.41 -3.22 -3.19
CA GLU A 49 3.10 -2.86 -2.64
C GLU A 49 2.93 -3.35 -1.20
N ALA A 50 3.39 -4.57 -0.89
CA ALA A 50 3.35 -5.10 0.46
C ALA A 50 4.21 -4.28 1.42
N LEU A 51 5.43 -3.89 1.02
CA LEU A 51 6.30 -3.03 1.83
C LEU A 51 5.71 -1.64 2.03
N ALA A 52 5.14 -1.03 0.98
CA ALA A 52 4.49 0.27 1.10
C ALA A 52 3.24 0.21 2.02
N THR A 53 2.49 -0.89 1.97
CA THR A 53 1.33 -1.11 2.84
C THR A 53 1.76 -1.21 4.29
N GLU A 54 2.84 -1.95 4.58
CA GLU A 54 3.36 -2.08 5.94
C GLU A 54 3.82 -0.73 6.50
N GLN A 55 4.60 0.04 5.72
CA GLN A 55 5.03 1.38 6.13
C GLN A 55 3.84 2.33 6.37
N PHE A 56 2.79 2.21 5.56
CA PHE A 56 1.57 2.99 5.74
C PHE A 56 0.86 2.62 7.04
N LEU A 57 0.76 1.34 7.38
CA LEU A 57 0.15 0.89 8.63
C LEU A 57 0.93 1.40 9.85
N ASP A 58 2.26 1.33 9.81
CA ASP A 58 3.11 1.86 10.86
C ASP A 58 2.93 3.38 11.03
N ALA A 59 2.92 4.11 9.92
CA ALA A 59 2.68 5.55 9.93
C ALA A 59 1.28 5.90 10.45
N PHE A 60 0.27 5.11 10.09
CA PHE A 60 -1.09 5.28 10.55
C PHE A 60 -1.22 5.05 12.06
N GLU A 61 -0.63 3.99 12.60
CA GLU A 61 -0.64 3.71 14.04
C GLU A 61 0.12 4.79 14.83
N ALA A 62 1.25 5.27 14.32
CA ALA A 62 1.99 6.37 14.91
C ALA A 62 1.16 7.66 14.95
N ALA A 63 0.51 8.01 13.84
CA ALA A 63 -0.38 9.17 13.76
C ALA A 63 -1.57 9.01 14.72
N ARG A 64 -2.15 7.81 14.80
CA ARG A 64 -3.26 7.52 15.71
C ARG A 64 -2.85 7.68 17.18
N ALA A 65 -1.66 7.21 17.56
CA ALA A 65 -1.14 7.34 18.91
C ALA A 65 -0.96 8.81 19.34
N ASP A 66 -0.62 9.70 18.40
CA ASP A 66 -0.50 11.14 18.64
C ASP A 66 -1.85 11.87 18.61
N LEU A 67 -2.66 11.64 17.57
CA LEU A 67 -3.86 12.43 17.30
C LEU A 67 -5.06 12.04 18.18
N VAL A 68 -5.24 10.76 18.52
CA VAL A 68 -6.40 10.32 19.33
C VAL A 68 -6.43 10.98 20.71
N PRO A 69 -5.32 11.06 21.48
CA PRO A 69 -5.30 11.80 22.73
C PRO A 69 -5.64 13.29 22.57
N GLN A 70 -5.25 13.93 21.47
CA GLN A 70 -5.56 15.33 21.19
C GLN A 70 -7.06 15.50 20.91
N ALA A 71 -7.62 14.67 20.05
CA ALA A 71 -9.05 14.65 19.73
C ALA A 71 -9.91 14.45 20.99
N ARG A 72 -9.53 13.52 21.87
CA ARG A 72 -10.25 13.27 23.13
C ARG A 72 -10.24 14.47 24.08
N ARG A 73 -9.13 15.22 24.14
CA ARG A 73 -9.08 16.48 24.93
C ARG A 73 -10.02 17.55 24.38
N LEU A 74 -10.33 17.49 23.08
CA LEU A 74 -11.30 18.35 22.42
C LEU A 74 -12.74 17.80 22.53
N GLY A 75 -12.94 16.67 23.21
CA GLY A 75 -14.24 16.04 23.37
C GLY A 75 -14.70 15.20 22.17
N ILE A 76 -13.79 14.85 21.26
CA ILE A 76 -14.07 14.05 20.06
C ILE A 76 -13.69 12.59 20.33
N TYR A 77 -14.67 11.69 20.30
CA TYR A 77 -14.52 10.27 20.59
C TYR A 77 -14.95 9.39 19.41
N ASP A 78 -15.97 9.82 18.67
CA ASP A 78 -16.52 9.10 17.53
C ASP A 78 -16.75 10.02 16.32
N ASP A 79 -17.32 9.45 15.26
CA ASP A 79 -17.65 10.14 14.03
C ASP A 79 -18.83 11.11 14.16
N GLU A 80 -19.76 10.88 15.08
CA GLU A 80 -20.86 11.81 15.38
C GLU A 80 -20.32 13.11 16.00
N ASP A 81 -19.34 13.02 16.90
CA ASP A 81 -18.64 14.20 17.45
C ASP A 81 -17.96 15.02 16.35
N VAL A 82 -17.32 14.34 15.38
CA VAL A 82 -16.70 14.99 14.23
C VAL A 82 -17.76 15.68 13.38
N PHE A 83 -18.86 15.00 13.09
CA PHE A 83 -19.93 15.54 12.25
C PHE A 83 -20.54 16.81 12.85
N ARG A 84 -20.81 16.80 14.17
CA ARG A 84 -21.33 17.96 14.92
C ARG A 84 -20.37 19.16 14.95
N LEU A 85 -19.08 18.95 14.78
CA LEU A 85 -18.08 20.02 14.77
C LEU A 85 -17.97 20.72 13.41
N ILE A 86 -18.23 19.99 12.32
CA ILE A 86 -17.98 20.46 10.94
C ILE A 86 -19.27 20.78 10.15
N SER A 87 -20.43 20.44 10.70
CA SER A 87 -21.76 20.68 10.09
C SER A 87 -22.55 21.71 10.91
#